data_AF-A0A3M1CFS9-F1
#
_entry.id   AF-A0A3M1CFS9-F1
#
_cell.length_a   1.000
_cell.length_b   1.000
_cell.length_c   1.000
_cell.angle_alpha   90.00
_cell.angle_beta   90.00
_cell.angle_gamma   90.00
#
_symmetry.space_group_name_H-M   'P 1'
#
loop_
_entity.id
_entity.type
_entity.pdbx_description
1 polymer ?
#
loop_
_entity_poly.entity_id
_entity_poly.type
_entity_poly.pdbx_seq_one_letter_code
_entity_poly.pdbx_strand_id
1 'polypeptide(L)' 'MEADRITGLAGRILESPEPTIVLDGTTMEVLAANPSVAELTGRELSQLVGNPPGFLTRPPELQGKGAGWE' A
#
# COMPACT_ATOMS: atom_id res chain seq x y z
N MET A 1 11.99 13.47 -15.73
CA MET A 1 10.58 13.83 -15.98
C MET A 1 9.58 13.01 -15.16
N GLU A 2 9.93 11.80 -14.70
CA GLU A 2 9.05 10.95 -13.87
C GLU A 2 9.05 11.31 -12.38
N ALA A 3 10.22 11.64 -11.83
CA ALA A 3 10.38 12.02 -10.41
C ALA A 3 9.51 13.23 -10.00
N ASP A 4 9.33 14.20 -10.91
CA ASP A 4 8.59 15.45 -10.68
C ASP A 4 7.08 15.20 -10.44
N ARG A 5 6.51 14.20 -11.12
CA ARG A 5 5.10 13.81 -10.96
C ARG A 5 4.84 13.13 -9.62
N ILE A 6 5.83 12.38 -9.12
CA ILE A 6 5.73 11.68 -7.83
C ILE A 6 5.76 12.68 -6.68
N THR A 7 6.57 13.75 -6.75
CA THR A 7 6.65 14.78 -5.70
C THR A 7 5.33 15.54 -5.54
N GLY A 8 4.68 15.90 -6.64
CA GLY A 8 3.36 16.58 -6.60
C GLY A 8 2.24 15.66 -6.08
N LEU A 9 2.30 14.37 -6.37
CA LEU A 9 1.34 13.39 -5.88
C LEU A 9 1.52 13.12 -4.37
N ALA A 10 2.77 13.03 -3.90
CA ALA A 10 3.10 12.80 -2.49
C ALA A 10 2.53 13.90 -1.58
N GLY A 11 2.62 15.17 -1.98
CA GLY A 11 2.03 16.28 -1.23
C GLY A 11 0.51 16.16 -1.11
N ARG A 12 -0.18 15.78 -2.19
CA ARG A 12 -1.64 15.65 -2.22
C ARG A 12 -2.17 14.45 -1.43
N ILE A 13 -1.39 13.38 -1.32
CA ILE A 13 -1.77 12.21 -0.52
C ILE A 13 -1.77 12.58 0.97
N LEU A 14 -0.78 13.35 1.44
CA LEU A 14 -0.69 13.77 2.83
C LEU A 14 -1.86 14.67 3.26
N GLU A 15 -2.43 15.43 2.32
CA GLU A 15 -3.59 16.30 2.54
C GLU A 15 -4.93 15.57 2.39
N SER A 16 -4.93 14.30 1.96
CA SER A 16 -6.16 13.53 1.75
C SER A 16 -6.86 13.27 3.09
N PRO A 17 -8.16 13.61 3.23
CA PRO A 17 -8.93 13.35 4.45
C PRO A 17 -9.33 11.88 4.62
N GLU A 18 -9.22 11.08 3.54
CA GLU A 18 -9.55 9.64 3.57
C GLU A 18 -8.28 8.78 3.57
N PRO A 19 -8.31 7.57 4.16
CA PRO A 19 -7.19 6.63 4.08
C PRO A 19 -6.79 6.36 2.62
N THR A 20 -5.58 6.75 2.25
CA THR A 20 -5.11 6.74 0.85
C THR A 20 -3.74 6.08 0.75
N ILE A 21 -3.62 5.13 -0.19
CA ILE A 21 -2.38 4.44 -0.54
C ILE A 21 -2.16 4.58 -2.04
N VAL A 22 -0.92 4.85 -2.45
CA VAL A 22 -0.49 4.79 -3.85
C VAL A 22 0.43 3.60 -4.03
N LEU A 23 0.14 2.80 -5.05
CA LEU A 23 0.85 1.58 -5.40
C LEU A 23 1.60 1.76 -6.71
N ASP A 24 2.73 1.07 -6.83
CA ASP A 24 3.36 0.83 -8.13
C ASP A 24 2.47 -0.08 -8.96
N GLY A 25 2.18 0.31 -10.20
CA GLY A 25 1.28 -0.45 -11.09
C GLY A 25 1.84 -1.79 -11.57
N THR A 26 3.14 -2.05 -11.37
CA THR A 26 3.84 -3.27 -11.81
C THR A 26 4.15 -4.18 -10.63
N THR A 27 4.81 -3.65 -9.59
CA THR A 27 5.22 -4.43 -8.42
C THR A 27 4.15 -4.50 -7.33
N MET A 28 3.13 -3.64 -7.41
CA MET A 28 2.10 -3.47 -6.37
C MET A 28 2.66 -3.07 -5.00
N GLU A 29 3.91 -2.59 -4.95
CA GLU A 29 4.52 -2.06 -3.75
C GLU A 29 3.93 -0.69 -3.41
N VAL A 30 3.83 -0.40 -2.11
CA VAL A 30 3.38 0.93 -1.65
C VAL A 30 4.46 1.97 -1.96
N LEU A 31 4.13 2.94 -2.79
CA LEU A 31 4.98 4.10 -3.08
C LEU A 31 4.77 5.21 -2.06
N ALA A 32 3.53 5.39 -1.60
CA ALA A 32 3.17 6.40 -0.60
C ALA A 32 1.87 6.01 0.12
N ALA A 33 1.72 6.46 1.36
CA ALA A 33 0.51 6.32 2.15
C ALA A 33 0.35 7.54 3.07
N ASN A 34 -0.90 7.93 3.37
CA ASN A 34 -1.16 9.04 4.30
C ASN A 34 -1.28 8.56 5.76
N PRO A 35 -1.15 9.46 6.75
CA PRO A 35 -1.20 9.10 8.17
C PRO A 35 -2.46 8.34 8.58
N SER A 36 -3.61 8.63 7.98
CA SER A 36 -4.87 7.94 8.25
C SER A 36 -4.80 6.43 7.97
N VAL A 37 -3.94 5.99 7.04
CA VAL A 37 -3.68 4.55 6.82
C VAL A 37 -2.94 3.93 7.99
N ALA A 38 -1.97 4.65 8.58
CA ALA A 38 -1.26 4.16 9.75
C ALA A 38 -2.20 4.01 10.96
N GLU A 39 -3.08 5.00 11.17
CA GLU A 39 -4.12 4.95 12.20
C GLU A 39 -5.10 3.78 11.99
N LEU A 40 -5.56 3.57 10.76
CA LEU A 40 -6.50 2.49 10.42
C LEU A 40 -5.89 1.10 10.57
N THR A 41 -4.62 0.93 10.20
CA THR A 41 -3.96 -0.38 10.14
C THR A 41 -3.14 -0.71 11.38
N GLY A 42 -2.86 0.28 12.24
CA GLY A 42 -1.95 0.15 13.37
C GLY A 42 -0.48 -0.08 12.98
N ARG A 43 -0.13 0.17 11.71
CA ARG A 43 1.23 0.00 11.18
C ARG A 43 1.87 1.34 10.90
N GLU A 44 3.18 1.45 11.12
CA GLU A 44 3.89 2.68 10.77
C GLU A 44 4.01 2.83 9.25
N LEU A 45 3.96 4.07 8.74
CA LEU A 45 4.10 4.35 7.30
C LEU A 45 5.41 3.80 6.72
N SER A 46 6.50 3.87 7.50
CA SER A 46 7.81 3.31 7.16
C SER A 46 7.79 1.79 6.91
N GLN A 47 6.87 1.08 7.55
CA GLN A 47 6.68 -0.36 7.37
C GLN A 47 5.77 -0.69 6.18
N LEU A 48 5.00 0.28 5.70
CA LEU A 48 4.12 0.12 4.55
C LEU A 48 4.88 0.36 3.25
N VAL A 49 5.63 1.46 3.17
CA VAL A 49 6.35 1.86 1.96
C VAL A 49 7.34 0.77 1.53
N GLY A 50 7.38 0.51 0.22
CA GLY A 50 8.23 -0.52 -0.40
C GLY A 50 7.75 -1.95 -0.20
N ASN A 51 6.61 -2.16 0.46
CA ASN A 51 6.05 -3.49 0.68
C ASN A 51 4.67 -3.61 0.00
N PRO A 52 4.32 -4.78 -0.56
CA PRO A 52 2.94 -5.03 -0.98
C PRO A 52 1.98 -4.98 0.22
N PRO A 53 0.79 -4.38 0.08
CA PRO A 53 -0.21 -4.39 1.13
C PRO A 53 -0.62 -5.81 1.53
N GLY A 54 -0.80 -6.04 2.84
CA GLY A 54 -1.17 -7.35 3.38
C GLY A 54 -2.43 -7.96 2.76
N PHE A 55 -3.40 -7.13 2.37
CA PHE A 55 -4.65 -7.57 1.72
C PHE A 55 -4.48 -7.98 0.25
N LEU A 56 -3.37 -7.60 -0.39
CA LEU A 56 -2.98 -8.10 -1.72
C LEU A 56 -2.09 -9.34 -1.62
N THR A 57 -1.49 -9.57 -0.46
CA THR A 57 -0.73 -10.79 -0.22
C THR A 57 -1.65 -11.90 0.28
N ARG A 58 -1.38 -13.14 -0.17
CA ARG A 58 -2.05 -14.30 0.39
C ARG A 58 -1.60 -14.48 1.84
N PRO A 59 -2.53 -14.53 2.82
CA PRO A 59 -2.19 -14.81 4.21
C PRO A 59 -1.33 -16.07 4.33
N PRO A 60 -0.29 -16.09 5.19
CA PRO A 60 0.58 -17.25 5.38
C PRO A 60 -0.18 -18.56 5.65
N GLU A 61 -1.27 -18.48 6.40
CA GLU A 61 -2.17 -19.61 6.71
C GLU A 61 -2.91 -20.19 5.50
N LEU A 62 -2.96 -19.44 4.40
CA LEU A 62 -3.55 -19.86 3.12
C LEU A 62 -2.49 -20.27 2.09
N GLN A 63 -1.20 -20.11 2.39
CA GLN A 63 -0.11 -20.55 1.51
C GLN A 63 -0.01 -22.08 1.56
N GLY A 64 -0.24 -22.76 0.44
CA GLY A 64 -0.18 -24.22 0.30
C GLY A 64 -1.53 -24.95 0.32
N LYS A 65 -2.62 -24.28 0.71
CA LYS A 65 -3.96 -24.79 0.40
C LYS A 65 -4.29 -24.35 -1.03
N GLY A 66 -4.40 -25.31 -1.94
CA GLY A 66 -4.97 -25.06 -3.26
C GLY A 66 -6.29 -24.32 -3.07
N ALA A 67 -6.60 -23.36 -3.94
CA ALA A 67 -7.91 -22.73 -3.95
C ALA A 67 -8.91 -23.82 -4.38
N GLY A 68 -9.32 -24.65 -3.42
CA GLY A 68 -10.27 -25.74 -3.60
C GLY A 68 -11.64 -25.11 -3.82
N TRP A 69 -11.89 -24.74 -5.06
CA TRP A 69 -13.23 -24.68 -5.61
C TRP A 69 -13.42 -26.03 -6.32
N GLU A 70 -13.80 -27.05 -5.55
CA GLU A 70 -14.51 -28.23 -6.07
C GLU A 70 -16.01 -27.92 -6.10
#